data_AF-A0A2D9BGF2-F1
#
_entry.id   AF-A0A2D9BGF2-F1
#
_cell.length_a   1.000
_cell.length_b   1.000
_cell.length_c   1.000
_cell.angle_alpha   90.00
_cell.angle_beta   90.00
_cell.angle_gamma   90.00
#
_symmetry.space_group_name_H-M   'P 1'
#
loop_
_entity.id
_entity.type
_entity.pdbx_description
1 polymer ?
#
loop_
_entity_poly.entity_id
_entity_poly.type
_entity_poly.pdbx_seq_one_letter_code
_entity_poly.pdbx_strand_id
1 'polypeptide(L)' 'MQETHYISSELLDLPVLHAIITTNKKIELSDEALLNIKKSKQFLNTKIENNKTPIYGINTGFGSLC' A
#
# COMPACT_ATOMS: atom_id res chain seq x y z
N MET A 1 -1.14 -0.60 -27.94
CA MET A 1 -0.66 -0.16 -26.61
C MET A 1 -1.53 -0.85 -25.58
N GLN A 2 -0.96 -1.50 -24.56
CA GLN A 2 -1.76 -1.95 -23.41
C GLN A 2 -2.14 -0.72 -22.59
N GLU A 3 -3.43 -0.59 -22.25
CA GLU A 3 -3.87 0.47 -21.34
C GLU A 3 -3.33 0.22 -19.93
N THR A 4 -2.84 1.27 -19.29
CA THR A 4 -2.37 1.25 -17.91
C THR A 4 -3.49 1.70 -16.98
N HIS A 5 -3.78 0.91 -15.95
CA HIS A 5 -4.57 1.34 -14.80
C HIS A 5 -3.64 1.85 -13.70
N TYR A 6 -3.89 3.07 -13.22
CA TYR A 6 -3.16 3.66 -12.12
C TYR A 6 -3.88 3.41 -10.80
N ILE A 7 -3.22 2.73 -9.87
CA ILE A 7 -3.69 2.61 -8.49
C ILE A 7 -3.52 3.98 -7.82
N SER A 8 -4.62 4.53 -7.33
CA SER A 8 -4.71 5.84 -6.68
C SER A 8 -5.52 5.75 -5.38
N SER A 9 -5.85 6.89 -4.80
CA SER A 9 -6.75 7.00 -3.64
C SER A 9 -8.23 6.88 -4.03
N GLU A 10 -8.55 6.72 -5.32
CA GLU A 10 -9.92 6.58 -5.81
C GLU A 10 -10.52 5.21 -5.46
N LEU A 11 -11.85 5.15 -5.37
CA LEU A 11 -12.57 3.91 -5.12
C LEU A 11 -12.38 2.95 -6.31
N LEU A 12 -11.87 1.76 -6.01
CA LEU A 12 -11.84 0.65 -6.97
C LEU A 12 -13.18 -0.09 -6.92
N ASP A 13 -13.95 -0.01 -7.99
CA ASP A 13 -15.23 -0.71 -8.12
C ASP A 13 -15.11 -2.01 -8.94
N LEU A 14 -16.18 -2.81 -8.91
CA LEU A 14 -16.22 -4.11 -9.59
C LEU A 14 -16.10 -3.98 -11.12
N PRO A 15 -16.77 -3.04 -11.81
CA PRO A 15 -16.57 -2.82 -13.24
C PRO A 15 -15.11 -2.52 -13.62
N VAL A 16 -14.43 -1.63 -12.88
CA VAL A 16 -13.03 -1.30 -13.12
C VAL A 16 -12.15 -2.51 -12.89
N LEU A 17 -12.35 -3.25 -11.78
CA LEU A 17 -11.61 -4.47 -11.49
C LEU A 17 -11.79 -5.54 -12.59
N HIS A 18 -13.03 -5.74 -13.04
CA HIS A 18 -13.33 -6.66 -14.14
C HIS A 18 -12.59 -6.25 -15.42
N ALA A 19 -12.59 -4.95 -15.76
CA ALA A 19 -11.86 -4.45 -16.93
C ALA A 19 -10.34 -4.67 -16.80
N ILE A 20 -9.75 -4.40 -15.65
CA ILE A 20 -8.32 -4.62 -15.39
C ILE A 20 -7.94 -6.08 -15.67
N ILE A 21 -8.71 -7.02 -15.12
CA ILE A 21 -8.44 -8.47 -15.23
C ILE A 21 -8.68 -8.96 -16.65
N THR A 22 -9.86 -8.68 -17.23
CA THR A 22 -10.27 -9.24 -18.53
C THR A 22 -9.45 -8.71 -19.70
N THR A 23 -8.95 -7.48 -19.61
CA THR A 23 -8.10 -6.88 -20.65
C THR A 23 -6.61 -6.99 -20.32
N ASN A 24 -6.25 -7.60 -19.19
CA ASN A 24 -4.89 -7.70 -18.69
C ASN A 24 -4.16 -6.35 -18.72
N LYS A 25 -4.79 -5.33 -18.13
CA LYS A 25 -4.23 -3.97 -18.10
C LYS A 25 -2.91 -3.97 -17.36
N LYS A 26 -1.97 -3.16 -17.83
CA LYS A 26 -0.76 -2.86 -17.06
C LYS A 26 -1.20 -2.11 -15.80
N ILE A 27 -0.57 -2.39 -14.66
CA ILE A 27 -0.87 -1.70 -13.40
C ILE A 27 0.36 -0.88 -13.00
N GLU A 28 0.13 0.37 -12.67
CA GLU A 28 1.16 1.27 -12.14
C GLU A 28 0.61 2.02 -10.92
N LEU A 29 1.50 2.53 -10.07
CA LEU A 29 1.10 3.43 -8.99
C LEU A 29 0.97 4.85 -9.55
N SER A 30 -0.03 5.60 -9.10
CA SER A 30 -0.03 7.05 -9.30
C SER A 30 1.08 7.71 -8.48
N ASP A 31 1.48 8.92 -8.88
CA ASP A 31 2.47 9.71 -8.14
C ASP A 31 2.00 10.01 -6.70
N GLU A 32 0.69 10.23 -6.51
CA GLU A 32 0.08 10.44 -5.21
C GLU A 32 0.17 9.18 -4.33
N ALA A 33 -0.17 8.01 -4.88
CA ALA A 33 -0.07 6.74 -4.16
C ALA A 33 1.39 6.47 -3.76
N LEU A 34 2.34 6.70 -4.67
CA LEU A 34 3.77 6.56 -4.40
C LEU A 34 4.23 7.49 -3.28
N LEU A 35 3.79 8.75 -3.29
CA LEU A 35 4.08 9.72 -2.24
C LEU A 35 3.52 9.28 -0.88
N ASN A 36 2.26 8.83 -0.85
CA ASN A 36 1.59 8.42 0.38
C ASN A 36 2.22 7.16 0.99
N ILE A 37 2.61 6.18 0.17
CA ILE A 37 3.35 4.98 0.62
C ILE A 37 4.68 5.38 1.28
N LYS A 38 5.45 6.27 0.62
CA LYS A 38 6.74 6.75 1.15
C LYS A 38 6.55 7.49 2.48
N LYS A 39 5.56 8.38 2.57
CA LYS A 39 5.22 9.10 3.81
C LYS A 39 4.84 8.14 4.94
N SER A 40 4.00 7.14 4.66
CA SER A 40 3.58 6.13 5.63
C SER A 40 4.79 5.36 6.19
N LYS A 41 5.69 4.90 5.32
CA LYS A 41 6.90 4.19 5.74
C LYS A 41 7.85 5.07 6.55
N GLN A 42 8.03 6.33 6.13
CA GLN A 42 8.87 7.28 6.86
C GLN A 42 8.31 7.55 8.26
N PHE A 43 7.01 7.83 8.38
CA PHE A 43 6.34 8.03 9.66
C PHE A 43 6.55 6.83 10.60
N LEU A 44 6.36 5.61 10.07
CA LEU A 44 6.57 4.40 10.85
C LEU A 44 8.02 4.26 11.34
N ASN A 45 9.00 4.48 10.46
CA ASN A 45 10.40 4.43 10.85
C ASN A 45 10.73 5.43 11.96
N THR A 46 10.31 6.70 11.80
CA THR A 46 10.49 7.74 12.83
C THR A 46 9.79 7.36 14.14
N LYS A 47 8.62 6.73 14.08
CA LYS A 47 7.88 6.27 15.28
C LYS A 47 8.64 5.17 16.03
N ILE A 48 9.26 4.23 15.33
CA ILE A 48 10.03 3.13 15.95
C ILE A 48 11.32 3.66 16.58
N GLU A 49 12.02 4.58 15.91
CA GLU A 49 13.27 5.16 16.42
C GLU A 49 13.06 5.93 17.73
N ASN A 50 11.94 6.65 17.84
CA ASN A 50 11.67 7.56 18.96
C ASN A 50 10.77 6.96 20.05
N ASN A 51 10.31 5.71 19.90
CA ASN A 51 9.35 5.12 20.82
C ASN A 51 9.64 3.63 21.08
N LYS A 52 9.81 3.26 22.36
CA LYS A 52 10.00 1.86 22.79
C LYS A 52 8.71 1.07 22.94
N THR A 53 7.55 1.67 22.60
CA THR A 53 6.26 0.99 22.67
C THR A 53 6.27 -0.21 21.72
N PRO A 54 5.85 -1.40 22.18
CA PRO A 54 5.67 -2.57 21.32
C PRO A 54 4.64 -2.29 20.21
N ILE A 55 5.00 -2.63 18.97
CA ILE A 55 4.18 -2.54 17.77
C ILE A 55 4.06 -3.94 17.17
N TYR A 56 2.83 -4.45 17.14
CA TYR A 56 2.50 -5.79 16.66
C TYR A 56 3.06 -6.04 15.25
N GLY A 57 3.82 -7.14 15.09
CA GLY A 57 4.37 -7.53 13.80
C GLY A 57 5.48 -6.63 13.24
N ILE A 58 6.02 -5.73 14.07
CA ILE A 58 7.12 -4.83 13.70
C ILE A 58 8.32 -5.05 14.60
N ASN A 59 8.19 -4.73 15.90
CA ASN A 59 9.23 -4.99 16.91
C ASN A 59 8.74 -5.99 17.98
N THR A 60 7.67 -6.70 17.66
CA THR A 60 7.12 -7.83 18.42
C THR A 60 6.86 -8.98 17.44
N GLY A 61 6.60 -10.18 17.98
CA GLY A 61 6.20 -11.33 17.18
C GLY A 61 4.77 -11.24 16.64
N PHE A 62 4.29 -12.37 16.14
CA PHE A 62 2.92 -12.54 15.66
C PHE A 62 2.22 -13.64 16.46
N GLY A 63 0.89 -13.58 16.58
CA GLY A 63 0.08 -14.62 17.19
C GLY A 63 0.45 -14.88 18.66
N SER A 64 0.65 -16.14 19.02
CA SER A 64 1.03 -16.55 20.38
C SER A 64 2.45 -16.14 20.79
N LEU A 65 3.24 -15.57 19.87
CA LEU A 65 4.61 -15.11 20.10
C LEU A 65 4.70 -13.58 20.30
N CYS A 66 3.56 -12.92 20.53
CA CYS A 66 3.48 -11.48 20.81
C CYS A 66 3.81 -11.16 22.27
#